data_AF-A0A4Y3QXV4-F1
#
_entry.id   AF-A0A4Y3QXV4-F1
#
_cell.length_a   1.000
_cell.length_b   1.000
_cell.length_c   1.000
_cell.angle_alpha   90.00
_cell.angle_beta   90.00
_cell.angle_gamma   90.00
#
_symmetry.space_group_name_H-M   'P 1'
#
loop_
_entity.id
_entity.type
_entity.pdbx_description
1 polymer ?
#
loop_
_entity_poly.entity_id
_entity_poly.type
_entity_poly.pdbx_seq_one_letter_code
_entity_poly.pdbx_strand_id
1 'polypeptide(L)'
;MNQHAQHAHQQPEQPLPQQQFTPAPPPKKKRTGLKITLGVVAGIVVVAAFASGGQDDGGDGGRAEAGDSAAAAPAEDKAKDQPKAAEAADAGSEKSQAEQFKAHVAKKGTPQQKEAVQHVTDVQGADKRNDVMDSAEIHTDYTGGMTGPHTGDGKLLASAFAGWRSSDNGLVTVYDADGEILSNGNY
;
A
#
# COMPACT_ATOMS: atom_id res chain seq x y z
N MET A 1 19.30 72.43 28.02
CA MET A 1 17.88 72.18 27.75
C MET A 1 17.74 71.72 26.30
N ASN A 2 17.09 70.58 26.08
CA ASN A 2 16.83 69.97 24.77
C ASN A 2 15.73 70.68 23.98
N GLN A 3 15.47 70.18 22.75
CA GLN A 3 14.22 70.21 21.95
C GLN A 3 14.19 71.35 20.89
N HIS A 4 14.05 71.17 19.57
CA HIS A 4 13.57 70.08 18.72
C HIS A 4 14.33 70.11 17.37
N ALA A 5 14.78 68.95 16.87
CA ALA A 5 15.18 68.77 15.47
C ALA A 5 14.15 67.88 14.78
N GLN A 6 13.60 68.40 13.68
CA GLN A 6 12.69 67.72 12.77
C GLN A 6 13.43 66.55 12.10
N HIS A 7 12.82 65.36 12.09
CA HIS A 7 13.25 64.29 11.19
C HIS A 7 12.02 63.78 10.43
N ALA A 8 11.92 64.26 9.19
CA ALA A 8 11.13 63.66 8.14
C ALA A 8 11.86 62.42 7.58
N HIS A 9 11.10 61.33 7.46
CA HIS A 9 11.13 60.33 6.39
C HIS A 9 12.48 59.92 5.78
N GLN A 10 12.86 58.66 5.99
CA GLN A 10 13.26 57.70 4.95
C GLN A 10 13.56 56.33 5.60
N GLN A 11 12.68 55.35 5.41
CA GLN A 11 13.02 53.94 5.60
C GLN A 11 13.56 53.37 4.28
N PRO A 12 14.66 52.61 4.29
CA PRO A 12 15.17 51.96 3.09
C PRO A 12 14.28 50.77 2.68
N GLU A 13 13.87 50.74 1.41
CA GLU A 13 13.18 49.61 0.77
C GLU A 13 14.08 48.36 0.75
N GLN A 14 13.52 47.21 1.16
CA GLN A 14 14.19 45.93 1.10
C GLN A 14 14.10 45.30 -0.30
N PRO A 15 15.16 44.65 -0.81
CA PRO A 15 15.14 43.99 -2.10
C PRO A 15 14.30 42.70 -2.06
N LEU A 16 13.32 42.61 -2.97
CA LEU A 16 12.50 41.42 -3.20
C LEU A 16 13.34 40.25 -3.76
N PRO A 17 13.17 39.02 -3.25
CA PRO A 17 13.86 37.85 -3.78
C PRO A 17 13.36 37.47 -5.18
N GLN A 18 14.31 37.10 -6.03
CA GLN A 18 14.10 36.68 -7.41
C GLN A 18 13.23 35.42 -7.50
N GLN A 19 12.07 35.54 -8.17
CA GLN A 19 11.27 34.40 -8.59
C GLN A 19 11.89 33.80 -9.86
N GLN A 20 12.28 32.54 -9.71
CA GLN A 20 13.00 31.74 -10.70
C GLN A 20 12.09 31.39 -11.89
N PHE A 21 12.70 31.42 -13.07
CA PHE A 21 12.11 31.12 -14.36
C PHE A 21 11.64 29.66 -14.42
N THR A 22 10.33 29.40 -14.52
CA THR A 22 9.80 28.05 -14.78
C THR A 22 9.71 27.81 -16.28
N PRO A 23 10.39 26.80 -16.86
CA PRO A 23 10.21 26.45 -18.27
C PRO A 23 8.80 25.89 -18.50
N ALA A 24 8.20 26.26 -19.64
CA ALA A 24 6.87 25.83 -20.04
C ALA A 24 6.80 24.30 -20.25
N PRO A 25 5.69 23.63 -19.89
CA PRO A 25 5.56 22.19 -20.05
C PRO A 25 5.54 21.77 -21.52
N PRO A 26 6.14 20.61 -21.87
CA PRO A 26 6.15 20.11 -23.24
C PRO A 26 4.73 19.74 -23.73
N PRO A 27 4.42 19.91 -25.03
CA PRO A 27 3.11 19.62 -25.57
C PRO A 27 2.79 18.11 -25.54
N LYS A 28 1.58 17.78 -25.09
CA LYS A 28 1.04 16.42 -24.98
C LYS A 28 0.95 15.75 -26.36
N LYS A 29 1.77 14.73 -26.63
CA LYS A 29 1.61 13.86 -27.80
C LYS A 29 0.35 13.01 -27.64
N LYS A 30 -0.68 13.31 -28.42
CA LYS A 30 -1.80 12.38 -28.66
C LYS A 30 -1.28 11.23 -29.54
N ARG A 31 -1.19 10.02 -28.97
CA ARG A 31 -1.01 8.76 -29.72
C ARG A 31 -2.06 7.80 -29.17
N THR A 32 -3.16 7.60 -29.88
CA THR A 32 -3.38 6.60 -30.93
C THR A 32 -4.31 5.55 -30.34
N GLY A 33 -5.50 5.47 -30.91
CA GLY A 33 -6.46 4.45 -30.53
C GLY A 33 -5.97 3.05 -30.87
N LEU A 34 -6.38 2.08 -30.06
CA LEU A 34 -6.66 0.73 -30.50
C LEU A 34 -7.82 0.22 -29.65
N LYS A 35 -9.03 0.29 -30.23
CA LYS A 35 -10.22 -0.36 -29.68
C LYS A 35 -10.07 -1.84 -30.02
N ILE A 36 -9.74 -2.67 -29.02
CA ILE A 36 -9.85 -4.13 -29.15
C ILE A 36 -11.25 -4.48 -28.64
N THR A 37 -12.15 -4.62 -29.61
CA THR A 37 -13.45 -5.26 -29.50
C THR A 37 -13.32 -6.76 -29.27
N LEU A 38 -14.32 -7.30 -28.56
CA LEU A 38 -14.91 -8.63 -28.75
C LEU A 38 -14.18 -9.84 -28.12
N GLY A 39 -14.84 -10.47 -27.16
CA GLY A 39 -14.45 -11.78 -26.65
C GLY A 39 -15.32 -12.28 -25.49
N VAL A 40 -16.61 -12.50 -25.76
CA VAL A 40 -17.53 -13.23 -24.87
C VAL A 40 -17.03 -14.66 -24.66
N VAL A 41 -16.87 -15.08 -23.40
CA VAL A 41 -16.87 -16.49 -22.96
C VAL A 41 -17.55 -16.49 -21.59
N ALA A 42 -18.89 -16.55 -21.49
CA ALA A 42 -19.71 -17.76 -21.58
C ALA A 42 -19.24 -18.89 -20.63
N GLY A 43 -19.70 -18.82 -19.39
CA GLY A 43 -20.34 -19.93 -18.66
C GLY A 43 -19.48 -21.09 -18.19
N ILE A 44 -19.23 -21.17 -16.88
CA ILE A 44 -19.13 -22.45 -16.16
C ILE A 44 -19.89 -22.35 -14.82
N VAL A 45 -21.11 -22.89 -14.85
CA VAL A 45 -21.82 -23.70 -13.86
C VAL A 45 -21.48 -23.51 -12.37
N VAL A 46 -22.42 -22.91 -11.64
CA VAL A 46 -22.60 -23.03 -10.19
C VAL A 46 -23.28 -24.38 -9.89
N VAL A 47 -22.56 -25.34 -9.29
CA VAL A 47 -23.14 -26.39 -8.44
C VAL A 47 -22.07 -26.90 -7.48
N ALA A 48 -22.26 -26.67 -6.18
CA ALA A 48 -22.03 -27.68 -5.13
C ALA A 48 -22.53 -27.12 -3.80
N ALA A 49 -23.78 -27.45 -3.50
CA ALA A 49 -24.33 -27.39 -2.16
C ALA A 49 -23.49 -28.27 -1.22
N PHE A 50 -22.98 -27.67 -0.13
CA PHE A 50 -22.64 -28.43 1.06
C PHE A 50 -23.61 -28.01 2.16
N ALA A 51 -24.55 -28.92 2.41
CA ALA A 51 -25.41 -28.94 3.57
C ALA A 51 -24.64 -29.60 4.74
N SER A 52 -24.36 -28.81 5.75
CA SER A 52 -24.03 -29.18 7.13
C SER A 52 -24.22 -27.87 7.90
N GLY A 53 -25.18 -27.68 8.80
CA GLY A 53 -25.82 -28.58 9.72
C GLY A 53 -25.76 -27.87 11.08
N GLY A 54 -26.89 -27.31 11.52
CA GLY A 54 -27.19 -26.93 12.91
C GLY A 54 -26.46 -25.72 13.51
N GLN A 55 -27.20 -24.64 13.77
CA GLN A 55 -27.43 -24.19 15.15
C GLN A 55 -28.63 -23.21 15.16
N ASP A 56 -29.52 -23.48 16.11
CA ASP A 56 -30.81 -22.87 16.41
C ASP A 56 -30.80 -21.34 16.47
N ASP A 57 -31.73 -20.75 15.73
CA ASP A 57 -32.18 -19.37 15.87
C ASP A 57 -33.32 -19.38 16.90
N GLY A 58 -33.11 -18.75 18.05
CA GLY A 58 -34.06 -18.81 19.16
C GLY A 58 -33.81 -17.77 20.22
N GLY A 59 -34.56 -16.67 20.13
CA GLY A 59 -35.22 -16.09 21.30
C GLY A 59 -34.54 -14.89 21.98
N ASP A 60 -35.08 -13.72 21.65
CA ASP A 60 -35.75 -12.79 22.58
C ASP A 60 -35.02 -12.21 23.80
N GLY A 61 -35.00 -10.87 23.84
CA GLY A 61 -35.36 -10.14 25.06
C GLY A 61 -34.22 -9.68 25.96
N GLY A 62 -33.89 -8.37 25.89
CA GLY A 62 -32.99 -7.77 26.86
C GLY A 62 -32.74 -6.28 26.71
N ARG A 63 -33.79 -5.45 26.70
CA ARG A 63 -33.69 -4.00 26.92
C ARG A 63 -33.37 -3.74 28.40
N ALA A 64 -32.25 -3.08 28.68
CA ALA A 64 -32.08 -2.25 29.87
C ALA A 64 -31.16 -1.08 29.53
N GLU A 65 -31.72 0.13 29.62
CA GLU A 65 -30.99 1.40 29.65
C GLU A 65 -30.46 1.65 31.08
N ALA A 66 -29.38 2.44 31.18
CA ALA A 66 -29.22 3.61 32.07
C ALA A 66 -27.84 3.68 32.78
N GLY A 67 -27.21 4.86 32.65
CA GLY A 67 -26.21 5.44 33.56
C GLY A 67 -24.82 4.80 33.48
N ASP A 68 -23.69 5.51 33.45
CA ASP A 68 -23.39 6.77 34.13
C ASP A 68 -22.19 7.45 33.44
N SER A 69 -22.26 8.78 33.34
CA SER A 69 -21.17 9.63 32.84
C SER A 69 -20.17 9.87 33.95
N ALA A 70 -18.89 9.56 33.72
CA ALA A 70 -17.79 10.16 34.46
C ALA A 70 -16.62 10.47 33.52
N ALA A 71 -16.52 11.75 33.16
CA ALA A 71 -15.36 12.35 32.53
C ALA A 71 -14.31 12.67 33.61
N ALA A 72 -13.07 12.23 33.39
CA ALA A 72 -11.87 12.86 33.93
C ALA A 72 -10.71 12.67 32.93
N ALA A 73 -9.97 13.76 32.74
CA ALA A 73 -9.15 14.09 31.59
C ALA A 73 -7.68 13.53 31.68
N PRO A 74 -6.78 13.87 30.73
CA PRO A 74 -5.75 12.98 30.16
C PRO A 74 -4.46 12.87 30.98
N ALA A 75 -3.75 11.77 30.80
CA ALA A 75 -2.31 11.68 31.04
C ALA A 75 -1.62 11.16 29.78
N GLU A 76 -0.85 12.03 29.15
CA GLU A 76 0.19 11.66 28.21
C GLU A 76 1.26 10.86 28.95
N ASP A 77 1.60 9.66 28.48
CA ASP A 77 2.92 9.10 28.74
C ASP A 77 3.46 8.38 27.51
N LYS A 78 4.63 8.83 27.07
CA LYS A 78 5.38 8.31 25.95
C LYS A 78 6.05 7.01 26.39
N ALA A 79 5.58 5.87 25.89
CA ALA A 79 6.35 4.64 25.91
C ALA A 79 6.74 4.21 24.50
N LYS A 80 8.05 4.22 24.27
CA LYS A 80 8.74 3.54 23.17
C LYS A 80 8.60 2.02 23.36
N ASP A 81 8.02 1.34 22.39
CA ASP A 81 8.12 -0.12 22.19
C ASP A 81 8.20 -0.32 20.67
N GLN A 82 9.39 -0.47 20.06
CA GLN A 82 10.08 -1.74 19.80
C GLN A 82 9.18 -2.98 19.55
N PRO A 83 9.56 -3.80 18.56
CA PRO A 83 8.63 -4.55 17.73
C PRO A 83 8.07 -5.75 18.48
N LYS A 84 6.74 -5.87 18.47
CA LYS A 84 6.06 -7.09 18.91
C LYS A 84 6.39 -8.21 17.91
N ALA A 85 7.37 -9.02 18.29
CA ALA A 85 7.68 -10.27 17.64
C ALA A 85 6.49 -11.25 17.74
N ALA A 86 6.37 -12.01 16.64
CA ALA A 86 5.76 -13.33 16.54
C ALA A 86 4.26 -13.43 16.83
N GLU A 87 3.46 -13.33 15.77
CA GLU A 87 2.28 -14.18 15.63
C GLU A 87 2.64 -15.30 14.65
N ALA A 88 2.99 -16.46 15.21
CA ALA A 88 3.22 -17.69 14.48
C ALA A 88 1.88 -18.43 14.31
N ALA A 89 1.41 -18.54 13.07
CA ALA A 89 0.61 -19.63 12.50
C ALA A 89 0.42 -19.26 11.01
N ASP A 90 0.99 -19.95 10.03
CA ASP A 90 0.81 -21.38 9.79
C ASP A 90 2.11 -22.03 9.27
N ALA A 91 2.62 -23.00 10.03
CA ALA A 91 3.70 -23.88 9.62
C ALA A 91 3.12 -25.28 9.39
N GLY A 92 2.39 -25.47 8.29
CA GLY A 92 1.69 -26.73 8.01
C GLY A 92 1.53 -27.05 6.53
N SER A 93 2.62 -27.36 5.82
CA SER A 93 2.62 -27.98 4.47
C SER A 93 1.72 -27.36 3.39
N GLU A 94 1.29 -26.11 3.57
CA GLU A 94 0.81 -25.25 2.50
C GLU A 94 1.98 -24.38 2.05
N LYS A 95 2.20 -24.28 0.73
CA LYS A 95 3.30 -23.49 0.16
C LYS A 95 3.28 -22.08 0.75
N SER A 96 4.46 -21.53 1.08
CA SER A 96 4.53 -20.17 1.63
C SER A 96 3.90 -19.17 0.65
N GLN A 97 3.43 -18.01 1.15
CA GLN A 97 2.83 -16.99 0.27
C GLN A 97 3.81 -16.58 -0.86
N ALA A 98 5.11 -16.52 -0.56
CA ALA A 98 6.15 -16.29 -1.54
C ALA A 98 6.19 -17.38 -2.62
N GLU A 99 6.08 -18.66 -2.25
CA GLU A 99 6.02 -19.75 -3.22
C GLU A 99 4.75 -19.73 -4.07
N GLN A 100 3.60 -19.39 -3.47
CA GLN A 100 2.34 -19.23 -4.20
C GLN A 100 2.42 -18.08 -5.20
N PHE A 101 3.00 -16.95 -4.77
CA PHE A 101 3.24 -15.80 -5.63
C PHE A 101 4.18 -16.14 -6.78
N LYS A 102 5.34 -16.75 -6.48
CA LYS A 102 6.30 -17.24 -7.48
C LYS A 102 5.63 -18.18 -8.49
N ALA A 103 4.81 -19.12 -8.02
CA ALA A 103 4.07 -20.05 -8.89
C ALA A 103 3.05 -19.33 -9.80
N HIS A 104 2.35 -18.31 -9.26
CA HIS A 104 1.45 -17.49 -10.06
C HIS A 104 2.20 -16.75 -11.17
N VAL A 105 3.29 -16.06 -10.84
CA VAL A 105 4.10 -15.31 -11.80
C VAL A 105 4.76 -16.23 -12.83
N ALA A 106 5.22 -17.42 -12.43
CA ALA A 106 5.75 -18.40 -13.35
C ALA A 106 4.72 -18.81 -14.43
N LYS A 107 3.44 -18.90 -14.06
CA LYS A 107 2.34 -19.30 -14.94
C LYS A 107 1.78 -18.16 -15.80
N LYS A 108 1.67 -16.95 -15.24
CA LYS A 108 0.91 -15.83 -15.85
C LYS A 108 1.75 -14.57 -16.11
N GLY A 109 2.91 -14.45 -15.49
CA GLY A 109 3.76 -13.27 -15.57
C GLY A 109 4.48 -13.12 -16.91
N THR A 110 4.93 -11.89 -17.17
CA THR A 110 5.84 -11.56 -18.29
C THR A 110 7.24 -12.11 -18.04
N PRO A 111 8.12 -12.21 -19.07
CA PRO A 111 9.50 -12.66 -18.87
C PRO A 111 10.24 -11.86 -17.79
N GLN A 112 10.08 -10.54 -17.78
CA GLN A 112 10.74 -9.65 -16.80
C GLN A 112 10.20 -9.84 -15.39
N GLN A 113 8.89 -10.09 -15.23
CA GLN A 113 8.32 -10.43 -13.93
C GLN A 113 8.82 -11.78 -13.41
N LYS A 114 9.05 -12.76 -14.28
CA LYS A 114 9.61 -14.06 -13.90
C LYS A 114 11.08 -14.00 -13.49
N GLU A 115 11.84 -13.07 -14.08
CA GLU A 115 13.20 -12.79 -13.61
C GLU A 115 13.14 -12.12 -12.24
N ALA A 116 12.34 -11.06 -12.10
CA ALA A 116 12.23 -10.34 -10.84
C ALA A 116 11.71 -11.21 -9.68
N VAL A 117 10.80 -12.15 -9.92
CA VAL A 117 10.20 -12.99 -8.86
C VAL A 117 11.19 -14.00 -8.26
N GLN A 118 12.31 -14.28 -8.93
CA GLN A 118 13.36 -15.14 -8.39
C GLN A 118 14.03 -14.52 -7.16
N HIS A 119 14.06 -13.19 -7.12
CA HIS A 119 14.65 -12.39 -6.05
C HIS A 119 13.73 -12.21 -4.83
N VAL A 120 12.48 -12.65 -4.92
CA VAL A 120 11.54 -12.56 -3.78
C VAL A 120 11.96 -13.56 -2.70
N THR A 121 12.21 -13.07 -1.50
CA THR A 121 12.59 -13.90 -0.36
C THR A 121 11.38 -14.22 0.51
N ASP A 122 10.46 -13.26 0.66
CA ASP A 122 9.25 -13.42 1.45
C ASP A 122 8.08 -12.58 0.93
N VAL A 123 6.85 -12.99 1.25
CA VAL A 123 5.63 -12.26 0.96
C VAL A 123 4.71 -12.33 2.18
N GLN A 124 4.26 -11.18 2.65
CA GLN A 124 3.41 -11.06 3.82
C GLN A 124 2.13 -10.28 3.53
N GLY A 125 1.08 -10.56 4.29
CA GLY A 125 -0.18 -9.80 4.24
C GLY A 125 -1.02 -10.03 2.98
N ALA A 126 -0.64 -10.92 2.07
CA ALA A 126 -1.40 -11.17 0.84
C ALA A 126 -2.73 -11.92 1.07
N ASP A 127 -2.87 -12.53 2.24
CA ASP A 127 -4.05 -13.24 2.74
C ASP A 127 -5.00 -12.34 3.55
N LYS A 128 -4.53 -11.21 4.08
CA LYS A 128 -5.32 -10.32 4.92
C LYS A 128 -6.18 -9.42 4.04
N ARG A 129 -7.50 -9.61 4.10
CA ARG A 129 -8.49 -8.75 3.45
C ARG A 129 -9.54 -8.28 4.43
N ASN A 130 -9.49 -7.00 4.79
CA ASN A 130 -10.50 -6.34 5.62
C ASN A 130 -11.30 -5.28 4.84
N ASP A 131 -10.99 -5.07 3.55
CA ASP A 131 -11.65 -4.14 2.63
C ASP A 131 -11.55 -2.64 3.01
N VAL A 132 -10.82 -2.33 4.08
CA VAL A 132 -10.61 -0.96 4.58
C VAL A 132 -9.20 -0.46 4.24
N MET A 133 -8.17 -1.23 4.57
CA MET A 133 -6.76 -0.97 4.19
C MET A 133 -6.01 -2.29 4.16
N ASP A 134 -5.98 -2.92 2.98
CA ASP A 134 -5.19 -4.13 2.79
C ASP A 134 -3.75 -3.75 2.47
N SER A 135 -2.82 -4.38 3.17
CA SER A 135 -1.40 -4.12 2.98
C SER A 135 -0.67 -5.42 2.80
N ALA A 136 0.07 -5.50 1.69
CA ALA A 136 0.94 -6.62 1.40
C ALA A 136 2.38 -6.13 1.27
N GLU A 137 3.30 -7.02 1.62
CA GLU A 137 4.72 -6.73 1.60
C GLU A 137 5.43 -7.81 0.82
N ILE A 138 6.32 -7.41 -0.08
CA ILE A 138 7.20 -8.31 -0.83
C ILE A 138 8.62 -7.94 -0.44
N HIS A 139 9.34 -8.88 0.17
CA HIS A 139 10.74 -8.72 0.50
C HIS A 139 11.59 -9.38 -0.57
N THR A 140 12.69 -8.73 -0.95
CA THR A 140 13.63 -9.26 -1.94
C THR A 140 15.06 -9.26 -1.42
N ASP A 141 15.96 -9.85 -2.19
CA ASP A 141 17.42 -9.80 -1.98
C ASP A 141 18.10 -8.67 -2.78
N TYR A 142 17.33 -7.74 -3.35
CA TYR A 142 17.86 -6.56 -4.04
C TYR A 142 18.47 -5.57 -3.05
N THR A 143 19.11 -4.52 -3.56
CA THR A 143 19.65 -3.42 -2.75
C THR A 143 19.44 -2.05 -3.41
N GLY A 144 19.49 -0.99 -2.61
CA GLY A 144 19.61 0.40 -3.06
C GLY A 144 18.31 1.22 -3.03
N GLY A 145 17.22 0.67 -2.49
CA GLY A 145 15.96 1.38 -2.27
C GLY A 145 15.38 2.08 -3.51
N MET A 146 14.60 3.14 -3.27
CA MET A 146 13.81 3.81 -4.32
C MET A 146 14.68 4.50 -5.39
N THR A 147 15.90 4.90 -5.04
CA THR A 147 16.84 5.56 -5.95
C THR A 147 17.86 4.61 -6.56
N GLY A 148 17.79 3.32 -6.21
CA GLY A 148 18.71 2.28 -6.65
C GLY A 148 18.42 1.75 -8.05
N PRO A 149 19.22 0.81 -8.55
CA PRO A 149 19.04 0.24 -9.89
C PRO A 149 17.80 -0.68 -10.00
N HIS A 150 17.31 -1.20 -8.87
CA HIS A 150 16.24 -2.22 -8.83
C HIS A 150 14.82 -1.65 -8.65
N THR A 151 14.64 -0.34 -8.73
CA THR A 151 13.29 0.29 -8.70
C THR A 151 12.40 -0.26 -9.82
N GLY A 152 12.98 -0.58 -10.98
CA GLY A 152 12.28 -1.19 -12.11
C GLY A 152 11.74 -2.57 -11.78
N ASP A 153 12.57 -3.41 -11.14
CA ASP A 153 12.20 -4.77 -10.71
C ASP A 153 11.13 -4.72 -9.61
N GLY A 154 11.25 -3.77 -8.67
CA GLY A 154 10.22 -3.52 -7.67
C GLY A 154 8.85 -3.20 -8.29
N LYS A 155 8.80 -2.39 -9.35
CA LYS A 155 7.55 -2.10 -10.07
C LYS A 155 6.98 -3.33 -10.78
N LEU A 156 7.84 -4.16 -11.37
CA LEU A 156 7.42 -5.40 -12.01
C LEU A 156 6.80 -6.36 -11.00
N LEU A 157 7.39 -6.49 -9.81
CA LEU A 157 6.87 -7.30 -8.72
C LEU A 157 5.52 -6.79 -8.19
N ALA A 158 5.40 -5.49 -7.93
CA ALA A 158 4.14 -4.88 -7.51
C ALA A 158 3.03 -5.10 -8.57
N SER A 159 3.34 -4.91 -9.85
CA SER A 159 2.40 -5.18 -10.94
C SER A 159 2.04 -6.67 -11.06
N ALA A 160 2.99 -7.57 -10.83
CA ALA A 160 2.73 -9.00 -10.86
C ALA A 160 1.81 -9.42 -9.69
N PHE A 161 1.97 -8.78 -8.53
CA PHE A 161 1.13 -9.01 -7.35
C PHE A 161 -0.32 -8.61 -7.59
N ALA A 162 -0.57 -7.48 -8.28
CA ALA A 162 -1.91 -7.08 -8.73
C ALA A 162 -2.57 -8.07 -9.71
N GLY A 163 -1.78 -8.91 -10.39
CA GLY A 163 -2.31 -10.01 -11.20
C GLY A 163 -2.71 -11.24 -10.37
N TRP A 164 -2.15 -11.37 -9.16
CA TRP A 164 -2.35 -12.50 -8.26
C TRP A 164 -3.46 -12.26 -7.24
N ARG A 165 -3.50 -11.07 -6.63
CA ARG A 165 -4.46 -10.64 -5.63
C ARG A 165 -5.10 -9.34 -6.06
N SER A 166 -6.30 -9.09 -5.55
CA SER A 166 -6.97 -7.81 -5.75
C SER A 166 -7.77 -7.38 -4.53
N SER A 167 -7.75 -6.07 -4.28
CA SER A 167 -8.43 -5.33 -3.22
C SER A 167 -8.75 -3.91 -3.71
N ASP A 168 -9.90 -3.36 -3.32
CA ASP A 168 -10.27 -2.00 -3.72
C ASP A 168 -9.38 -0.93 -3.05
N ASN A 169 -8.82 -1.24 -1.88
CA ASN A 169 -7.98 -0.36 -1.08
C ASN A 169 -6.62 -1.00 -0.72
N GLY A 170 -6.14 -1.91 -1.58
CA GLY A 170 -4.89 -2.66 -1.37
C GLY A 170 -3.65 -1.89 -1.79
N LEU A 171 -2.62 -1.92 -0.94
CA LEU A 171 -1.28 -1.40 -1.25
C LEU A 171 -0.23 -2.48 -1.03
N VAL A 172 0.48 -2.87 -2.09
CA VAL A 172 1.66 -3.72 -1.98
C VAL A 172 2.90 -2.85 -1.96
N THR A 173 3.78 -3.12 -1.00
CA THR A 173 5.10 -2.48 -0.90
C THR A 173 6.19 -3.53 -1.14
N VAL A 174 7.13 -3.21 -2.01
CA VAL A 174 8.28 -4.06 -2.33
C VAL A 174 9.51 -3.46 -1.67
N TYR A 175 10.16 -4.26 -0.83
CA TYR A 175 11.35 -3.90 -0.09
C TYR A 175 12.56 -4.64 -0.63
N ASP A 176 13.72 -3.99 -0.50
CA ASP A 176 15.02 -4.61 -0.73
C ASP A 176 15.51 -5.38 0.52
N ALA A 177 16.71 -5.94 0.45
CA ALA A 177 17.30 -6.75 1.52
C ALA A 177 17.54 -5.98 2.81
N ASP A 178 17.72 -4.65 2.73
CA ASP A 178 17.96 -3.77 3.86
C ASP A 178 16.64 -3.22 4.44
N GLY A 179 15.50 -3.59 3.84
CA GLY A 179 14.18 -3.10 4.21
C GLY A 179 13.85 -1.71 3.63
N GLU A 180 14.64 -1.22 2.68
CA GLU A 180 14.34 0.02 1.97
C GLU A 180 13.28 -0.24 0.89
N ILE A 181 12.36 0.70 0.69
CA ILE A 181 11.32 0.55 -0.32
C ILE A 181 11.96 0.63 -1.71
N LEU A 182 11.74 -0.37 -2.55
CA LEU A 182 12.04 -0.32 -3.98
C LEU A 182 10.89 0.29 -4.77
N SER A 183 9.66 -0.12 -4.48
CA SER A 183 8.45 0.37 -5.14
C SER A 183 7.22 0.03 -4.32
N ASN A 184 6.11 0.71 -4.64
CA ASN A 184 4.78 0.31 -4.20
C ASN A 184 3.83 0.24 -5.40
N GLY A 185 2.66 -0.36 -5.20
CA GLY A 185 1.59 -0.41 -6.19
C GLY A 185 0.27 -0.83 -5.56
N ASN A 186 -0.84 -0.44 -6.19
CA ASN A 186 -2.16 -0.89 -5.77
C ASN A 186 -2.43 -2.28 -6.37
N TYR A 187 -3.20 -3.11 -5.67
CA TYR A 187 -3.63 -4.43 -6.14
C TYR A 187 -5.10 -4.67 -5.87
#